data_AF-A0A2K3KCD1-F1
#
_entry.id   AF-A0A2K3KCD1-F1
#
_cell.length_a   1.000
_cell.length_b   1.000
_cell.length_c   1.000
_cell.angle_alpha   90.00
_cell.angle_beta   90.00
_cell.angle_gamma   90.00
#
_symmetry.space_group_name_H-M   'P 1'
#
loop_
_entity.id
_entity.type
_entity.pdbx_description
1 polymer ?
#
loop_
_entity_poly.entity_id
_entity_poly.type
_entity_poly.pdbx_seq_one_letter_code
_entity_poly.pdbx_strand_id
1 'polypeptide(L)' 'MEAMVERNIFMGYSVGELAQVSVSHLQFADDTLLMGTKSWANVRALRAVLVLFESLSGLRVNFHKSMLVGVNIPDSWL' A
#
# COMPACT_ATOMS: atom_id res chain seq x y z
N MET A 1 -8.37 -3.49 0.43
CA MET A 1 -7.73 -2.32 -0.21
C MET A 1 -8.70 -1.50 -1.04
N GLU A 2 -9.53 -2.14 -1.87
CA GLU A 2 -10.53 -1.46 -2.74
C GLU A 2 -11.34 -0.39 -2.01
N ALA A 3 -11.97 -0.73 -0.88
CA ALA A 3 -12.75 0.22 -0.08
C ALA A 3 -11.95 1.46 0.40
N MET A 4 -10.63 1.35 0.59
CA MET A 4 -9.80 2.51 0.95
C MET A 4 -9.53 3.42 -0.25
N VAL A 5 -9.41 2.84 -1.44
CA VAL A 5 -9.22 3.56 -2.70
C VAL A 5 -10.52 4.27 -3.08
N GLU A 6 -11.65 3.57 -3.04
CA GLU A 6 -12.98 4.13 -3.34
C GLU A 6 -13.33 5.30 -2.42
N ARG A 7 -12.88 5.26 -1.16
CA ARG A 7 -13.10 6.32 -0.16
C ARG A 7 -12.03 7.42 -0.20
N ASN A 8 -11.09 7.37 -1.13
CA ASN A 8 -9.95 8.30 -1.23
C ASN A 8 -9.10 8.39 0.05
N ILE A 9 -9.11 7.34 0.88
CA ILE A 9 -8.26 7.23 2.07
C ILE A 9 -6.84 6.79 1.65
N PHE A 10 -6.76 6.03 0.56
CA PHE A 10 -5.50 5.58 -0.01
C PHE A 10 -5.49 5.85 -1.52
N MET A 11 -4.47 6.57 -1.99
CA MET A 11 -4.28 6.85 -3.41
C MET A 11 -3.34 5.82 -4.03
N GLY A 12 -3.86 4.97 -4.91
CA GLY A 12 -3.09 3.98 -5.67
C GLY A 12 -2.06 4.61 -6.62
N TYR A 13 -1.12 3.80 -7.11
CA TYR A 13 -0.09 4.22 -8.04
C TYR A 13 -0.57 4.08 -9.50
N SER A 14 -0.52 5.15 -10.28
CA SER A 14 -0.94 5.13 -11.69
C SER A 14 0.21 4.68 -12.61
N VAL A 15 -0.07 3.71 -13.48
CA VAL A 15 0.88 3.15 -14.46
C VAL A 15 0.30 3.29 -15.87
N GLY A 16 1.16 3.57 -16.86
CA GLY A 16 0.77 3.71 -18.27
C GLY A 16 0.65 5.16 -18.70
N GLU A 17 1.10 5.46 -19.93
CA GLU A 17 1.13 6.83 -20.47
C GLU A 17 -0.22 7.24 -21.08
N LEU A 18 -0.81 6.38 -21.90
CA LEU A 18 -2.05 6.67 -22.64
C LEU A 18 -3.31 6.14 -21.94
N ALA A 19 -3.21 4.98 -21.29
CA ALA A 19 -4.30 4.36 -20.54
C ALA A 19 -3.80 4.13 -19.11
N GLN A 20 -4.00 5.13 -18.25
CA GLN A 20 -3.57 5.05 -16.86
C GLN A 20 -4.39 4.01 -16.11
N VAL A 21 -3.69 3.02 -15.56
CA VAL A 21 -4.26 2.02 -14.65
C VAL A 21 -3.79 2.35 -13.24
N SER A 22 -4.71 2.54 -12.31
CA SER A 22 -4.38 2.72 -10.89
C SER A 22 -4.22 1.36 -10.22
N VAL A 23 -3.02 1.10 -9.70
CA VAL A 23 -2.66 -0.11 -8.98
C VAL A 23 -2.51 0.23 -7.50
N SER A 24 -3.31 -0.39 -6.65
CA SER A 24 -3.23 -0.22 -5.18
C SER A 24 -2.60 -1.41 -4.47
N HIS A 25 -2.74 -2.61 -5.04
CA HIS A 25 -2.22 -3.84 -4.46
C HIS A 25 -2.03 -4.92 -5.53
N LEU A 26 -1.06 -5.81 -5.30
CA LEU A 26 -0.81 -7.02 -6.07
C LEU A 26 -0.65 -8.18 -5.08
N GLN A 27 -1.50 -9.19 -5.20
CA GLN A 27 -1.50 -10.36 -4.33
C GLN A 27 -0.85 -11.54 -5.05
N PHE A 28 0.14 -12.14 -4.40
CA PHE A 28 0.74 -13.42 -4.76
C PHE A 28 0.42 -14.43 -3.65
N ALA A 29 0.90 -15.67 -3.78
CA ALA A 29 0.58 -16.75 -2.82
C ALA A 29 1.00 -16.38 -1.38
N ASP A 30 2.27 -16.02 -1.20
CA ASP A 30 2.84 -15.74 0.13
C ASP A 30 3.08 -14.25 0.38
N ASP A 31 3.11 -13.43 -0.68
CA ASP A 31 3.49 -12.03 -0.63
C ASP A 31 2.39 -11.12 -1.16
N THR A 32 2.21 -9.96 -0.53
CA THR A 32 1.32 -8.91 -1.02
C THR A 32 2.09 -7.61 -1.15
N LEU A 33 2.12 -7.04 -2.35
CA LEU A 33 2.67 -5.72 -2.62
C LEU A 33 1.56 -4.69 -2.53
N LEU A 34 1.79 -3.63 -1.74
CA LEU A 34 0.87 -2.49 -1.62
C LEU A 34 1.55 -1.27 -2.25
N MET A 35 0.89 -0.65 -3.23
CA MET A 35 1.47 0.42 -4.05
C MET A 35 0.61 1.67 -3.95
N GLY A 36 1.24 2.82 -3.69
CA GLY A 36 0.52 4.09 -3.58
C GLY A 36 1.41 5.27 -3.92
N THR A 37 0.79 6.43 -4.11
CA THR A 37 1.53 7.68 -4.32
C THR A 37 2.33 8.07 -3.08
N LYS A 38 3.42 8.79 -3.32
CA LYS A 38 4.31 9.36 -2.29
C LYS A 38 3.52 10.31 -1.36
N SER A 39 3.08 9.79 -0.21
CA SER A 39 2.34 10.57 0.78
C SER A 39 2.40 9.91 2.15
N TRP A 40 2.67 10.70 3.19
CA TRP A 40 2.57 10.24 4.58
C TRP A 40 1.15 9.82 4.95
N ALA A 41 0.12 10.36 4.29
CA ALA A 41 -1.26 9.91 4.48
C ALA A 41 -1.45 8.47 3.99
N ASN A 42 -0.90 8.13 2.81
CA ASN A 42 -0.91 6.77 2.29
C ASN A 42 -0.14 5.81 3.19
N VAL A 43 1.05 6.18 3.68
CA VAL A 43 1.83 5.35 4.61
C VAL A 43 1.04 5.06 5.90
N ARG A 44 0.39 6.08 6.48
CA ARG A 44 -0.48 5.90 7.65
C ARG A 44 -1.69 5.03 7.35
N ALA A 45 -2.32 5.21 6.20
CA ALA A 45 -3.45 4.38 5.75
C ALA A 45 -3.05 2.90 5.60
N LEU A 46 -1.88 2.61 5.00
CA LEU A 46 -1.34 1.25 4.90
C LEU A 46 -1.09 0.63 6.27
N ARG A 47 -0.45 1.38 7.18
CA ARG A 47 -0.23 0.87 8.54
C ARG A 47 -1.55 0.58 9.26
N ALA A 48 -2.52 1.49 9.13
CA ALA A 48 -3.84 1.31 9.75
C ALA A 48 -4.57 0.07 9.21
N VAL A 49 -4.53 -0.16 7.89
CA VAL A 49 -5.21 -1.32 7.29
C VAL A 49 -4.55 -2.64 7.69
N LEU A 50 -3.23 -2.68 7.78
CA LEU A 50 -2.49 -3.87 8.21
C LEU A 50 -2.79 -4.20 9.68
N VAL A 51 -2.82 -3.20 10.57
CA VAL A 51 -3.19 -3.40 11.99
C VAL A 51 -4.65 -3.83 12.12
N LEU A 52 -5.55 -3.24 11.34
CA LEU A 52 -6.96 -3.63 11.34
C LEU A 52 -7.15 -5.06 10.82
N PHE A 53 -6.44 -5.43 9.75
CA PHE A 53 -6.44 -6.78 9.22
C PHE A 53 -5.93 -7.78 10.25
N GLU A 54 -4.81 -7.50 10.91
CA GLU A 54 -4.27 -8.34 12.00
C GLU A 54 -5.31 -8.55 13.10
N SER A 55 -5.97 -7.47 13.52
CA SER A 55 -6.98 -7.47 14.58
C SER A 55 -8.25 -8.24 14.21
N LEU A 56 -8.70 -8.15 12.95
CA LEU A 56 -9.95 -8.77 12.50
C LEU A 56 -9.79 -10.22 12.02
N SER A 57 -8.66 -10.53 11.39
CA SER A 57 -8.41 -11.87 10.82
C SER A 57 -7.91 -12.87 11.86
N GLY A 58 -7.36 -12.39 12.98
CA GLY A 58 -6.64 -13.24 13.94
C GLY A 58 -5.29 -13.76 13.43
N LEU A 59 -4.88 -13.35 12.23
CA LEU A 59 -3.54 -13.59 11.69
C LEU A 59 -2.57 -12.53 12.22
N ARG A 60 -1.27 -12.84 12.19
CA ARG A 60 -0.22 -11.88 12.58
C ARG A 60 0.45 -11.31 11.34
N VAL A 61 0.42 -9.99 11.18
CA VAL A 61 1.17 -9.32 10.12
C VAL A 61 2.66 -9.38 10.45
N ASN A 62 3.44 -9.88 9.51
CA ASN A 62 4.87 -10.01 9.66
C ASN A 62 5.58 -8.72 9.22
N PHE A 63 5.68 -7.76 10.14
CA PHE A 63 6.41 -6.51 9.89
C PHE A 63 7.93 -6.69 9.73
N HIS A 64 8.52 -7.79 10.20
CA HIS A 64 9.96 -8.04 10.02
C HIS A 64 10.32 -8.51 8.60
N LYS A 65 9.35 -9.09 7.87
CA LYS A 65 9.48 -9.41 6.44
C LYS A 65 8.89 -8.34 5.53
N SER A 66 8.15 -7.38 6.09
CA SER A 66 7.57 -6.28 5.33
C SER A 66 8.59 -5.16 5.16
N MET A 67 8.70 -4.60 3.95
CA MET A 67 9.60 -3.49 3.65
C MET A 67 8.82 -2.34 3.00
N LEU A 68 9.12 -1.11 3.40
CA LEU A 68 8.63 0.09 2.74
C LEU A 68 9.75 0.64 1.85
N VAL A 69 9.48 0.72 0.55
CA VAL A 69 10.48 1.10 -0.46
C VAL A 69 9.99 2.30 -1.24
N GLY A 70 10.86 3.30 -1.38
CA GLY A 70 10.65 4.44 -2.26
C GLY A 70 11.01 4.10 -3.69
N VAL A 71 10.10 4.36 -4.64
CA VAL A 71 10.38 4.21 -6.08
C VAL A 71 10.47 5.59 -6.69
N ASN A 72 11.62 5.92 -7.30
CA ASN A 72 11.87 7.20 -7.94
C ASN A 72 11.62 8.42 -7.02
N ILE A 73 12.00 8.29 -5.74
CA ILE A 73 11.95 9.37 -4.76
C ILE A 73 13.31 9.51 -4.06
N PRO A 74 13.68 10.71 -3.58
CA PRO A 74 14.92 10.88 -2.82
C PRO A 74 14.88 10.05 -1.52
N ASP A 75 16.01 9.44 -1.18
CA ASP A 75 16.19 8.66 0.06
C ASP A 75 15.85 9.46 1.32
N SER A 76 15.99 10.79 1.28
CA SER A 76 15.69 11.69 2.39
C SER A 76 14.20 11.83 2.73
N TRP A 77 13.29 11.24 1.94
CA TRP A 77 11.85 11.37 2.17
C TRP A 77 11.27 10.30 3.12
N LEU A 78 11.87 9.10 3.13
CA LEU A 78 11.46 7.97 3.98
C LEU A 78 12.22 7.98 5.30
#